data_AF-A0A962QWI0-F1
#
_entry.id   AF-A0A962QWI0-F1
#
_cell.length_a   1.000
_cell.length_b   1.000
_cell.length_c   1.000
_cell.angle_alpha   90.00
_cell.angle_beta   90.00
_cell.angle_gamma   90.00
#
_symmetry.space_group_name_H-M   'P 1'
#
loop_
_entity.id
_entity.type
_entity.pdbx_description
1 polymer ?
#
loop_
_entity_poly.entity_id
_entity_poly.type
_entity_poly.pdbx_seq_one_letter_code
_entity_poly.pdbx_strand_id
1 'polypeptide(L)'
;RWILAALRHRQLFSLAELNAVIRELLEKLNARPFRKLPGSRREHFEQLDRPALQPLPTEPYVYAEWKKARVHIDYHVAIEGHYYSVPHALIKREVDVRITRNTIECFHRGNRVASHVRSHQKGRHTTDPGHMPESHRQAGEWSPERLMRWAARTGPATAKLIQTVLGSRKHPQQAYRSCLGILRLGKAYGDERLEAACRRALTLGSCRYKSIESILKHRLDEQPLEEQQELALPNSHDNIRGPAYYH
;
A
#
# COMPACT_ATOMS: atom_id res chain seq x y z
N ARG A 1 -28.38 20.00 -21.95
CA ARG A 1 -28.62 21.32 -21.31
C ARG A 1 -30.07 21.54 -20.83
N TRP A 2 -31.09 20.83 -21.35
CA TRP A 2 -32.50 21.05 -20.93
C TRP A 2 -32.77 20.71 -19.46
N ILE A 3 -32.32 19.54 -18.98
CA ILE A 3 -32.49 19.11 -17.57
C ILE A 3 -31.83 20.11 -16.60
N LEU A 4 -30.57 20.49 -16.86
CA LEU A 4 -29.86 21.49 -16.05
C LEU A 4 -30.62 22.84 -16.02
N ALA A 5 -31.18 23.27 -17.16
CA ALA A 5 -31.97 24.50 -17.22
C ALA A 5 -33.26 24.39 -16.39
N ALA A 6 -33.92 23.22 -16.34
CA ALA A 6 -35.11 23.00 -15.51
C ALA A 6 -34.78 22.97 -14.00
N LEU A 7 -33.54 22.60 -13.64
CA LEU A 7 -33.07 22.52 -12.26
C LEU A 7 -32.51 23.84 -11.70
N ARG A 8 -32.21 24.83 -12.55
CA ARG A 8 -31.44 26.03 -12.19
C ARG A 8 -32.00 26.91 -11.05
N HIS A 9 -33.28 26.74 -10.70
CA HIS A 9 -33.96 27.47 -9.62
C HIS A 9 -34.52 26.55 -8.53
N ARG A 10 -34.14 25.27 -8.53
CA ARG A 10 -34.54 24.31 -7.49
C ARG A 10 -33.42 24.19 -6.46
N GLN A 11 -33.76 24.40 -5.20
CA GLN A 11 -32.91 24.00 -4.08
C GLN A 11 -33.20 22.54 -3.75
N LEU A 12 -32.14 21.74 -3.66
CA LEU A 12 -32.19 20.30 -3.38
C LEU A 12 -31.23 20.03 -2.24
N PHE A 13 -31.65 19.23 -1.27
CA PHE A 13 -30.95 19.07 0.00
C PHE A 13 -30.22 17.73 0.11
N SER A 14 -30.32 16.87 -0.91
CA SER A 14 -29.54 15.64 -0.99
C SER A 14 -29.25 15.19 -2.42
N LEU A 15 -28.22 14.36 -2.58
CA LEU A 15 -27.92 13.70 -3.87
C LEU A 15 -29.03 12.74 -4.29
N ALA A 16 -29.69 12.08 -3.35
CA ALA A 16 -30.79 11.17 -3.63
C ALA A 16 -31.99 11.93 -4.23
N GLU A 17 -32.34 13.07 -3.65
CA GLU A 17 -33.39 13.97 -4.13
C GLU A 17 -33.06 14.51 -5.54
N LEU A 18 -31.82 14.98 -5.75
CA LEU A 18 -31.36 15.43 -7.06
C LEU A 18 -31.48 14.32 -8.12
N ASN A 19 -31.06 13.10 -7.80
CA ASN A 19 -31.15 11.96 -8.70
C ASN A 19 -32.62 11.60 -9.03
N ALA A 20 -33.53 11.69 -8.05
CA ALA A 20 -34.96 11.46 -8.29
C ALA A 20 -35.54 12.48 -9.28
N VAL A 21 -35.29 13.78 -9.05
CA VAL A 21 -35.77 14.85 -9.95
C VAL A 21 -35.16 14.73 -11.35
N ILE A 22 -33.88 14.37 -11.45
CA ILE A 22 -33.24 14.12 -12.74
C ILE A 22 -33.94 12.98 -13.50
N ARG A 23 -34.30 11.88 -12.84
CA ARG A 23 -35.00 10.75 -13.49
C ARG A 23 -36.34 11.18 -14.07
N GLU A 24 -37.13 11.95 -13.32
CA GLU A 24 -38.41 12.47 -13.82
C GLU A 24 -38.24 13.40 -15.03
N LEU A 25 -37.27 14.31 -14.98
CA LEU A 25 -36.98 15.21 -16.08
C LEU A 25 -36.42 14.46 -17.30
N LEU A 26 -35.68 13.39 -17.09
CA LEU A 26 -35.16 12.55 -18.16
C LEU A 26 -36.29 11.86 -18.92
N GLU A 27 -37.29 11.32 -18.23
CA GLU A 27 -38.49 10.75 -18.86
C GLU A 27 -39.22 11.79 -19.72
N LYS A 28 -39.45 12.99 -19.18
CA LYS A 28 -40.06 14.11 -19.93
C LYS A 28 -39.24 14.50 -21.15
N LEU A 29 -37.92 14.54 -21.03
CA LEU A 29 -37.03 14.89 -22.14
C LEU A 29 -37.04 13.82 -23.24
N ASN A 30 -37.09 12.54 -22.86
CA ASN A 30 -37.09 11.43 -23.80
C ASN A 30 -38.39 11.34 -24.60
N ALA A 31 -39.53 11.64 -23.98
CA ALA A 31 -40.83 11.69 -24.65
C ALA A 31 -41.07 12.98 -25.45
N ARG A 32 -40.27 14.03 -25.25
CA ARG A 32 -40.47 15.31 -25.91
C ARG A 32 -40.18 15.21 -27.43
N PRO A 33 -41.06 15.72 -28.30
CA PRO A 33 -40.82 15.75 -29.74
C PRO A 33 -39.54 16.51 -30.12
N PHE A 34 -38.87 16.06 -31.17
CA PHE A 34 -37.76 16.78 -31.75
C PHE A 34 -38.22 18.11 -32.38
N ARG A 35 -37.29 19.06 -32.50
CA ARG A 35 -37.57 20.35 -33.16
C ARG A 35 -37.45 20.32 -34.68
N LYS A 36 -36.64 19.40 -35.22
CA LYS A 36 -36.28 19.34 -36.64
C LYS A 36 -36.51 17.96 -37.27
N LEU A 37 -36.97 16.99 -36.49
CA LEU A 37 -37.17 15.61 -36.90
C LEU A 37 -38.55 15.16 -36.42
N PRO A 38 -39.19 14.19 -37.09
CA PRO A 38 -40.41 13.57 -36.59
C PRO A 38 -40.12 12.77 -35.30
N GLY A 39 -41.16 12.58 -34.50
CA GLY A 39 -41.12 11.74 -33.30
C GLY A 39 -40.29 12.28 -32.14
N SER A 40 -39.90 11.38 -31.24
CA SER A 40 -39.18 11.67 -29.99
C SER A 40 -37.95 10.77 -29.80
N ARG A 41 -37.13 11.05 -28.79
CA ARG A 41 -35.96 10.23 -28.46
C ARG A 41 -36.36 8.81 -28.06
N ARG A 42 -37.48 8.68 -27.34
CA ARG A 42 -38.04 7.39 -26.93
C ARG A 42 -38.46 6.58 -28.16
N GLU A 43 -39.20 7.17 -29.08
CA GLU A 43 -39.65 6.50 -30.30
C GLU A 43 -38.47 6.06 -31.17
N HIS A 44 -37.48 6.92 -31.37
CA HIS A 44 -36.27 6.54 -32.11
C HIS A 44 -35.51 5.40 -31.44
N PHE A 45 -35.37 5.43 -30.11
CA PHE A 45 -34.73 4.34 -29.37
C PHE A 45 -35.49 3.02 -29.56
N GLU A 46 -36.82 3.03 -29.50
CA GLU A 46 -37.63 1.83 -29.65
C GLU A 46 -37.59 1.25 -31.07
N GLN A 47 -37.59 2.12 -32.09
CA GLN A 47 -37.63 1.71 -33.50
C GLN A 47 -36.25 1.32 -34.04
N LEU A 48 -35.18 2.00 -33.60
CA LEU A 48 -33.85 1.86 -34.20
C LEU A 48 -32.88 1.14 -33.26
N ASP A 49 -32.73 1.63 -32.04
CA ASP A 49 -31.69 1.14 -31.13
C ASP A 49 -32.07 -0.20 -30.49
N ARG A 50 -33.26 -0.30 -29.89
CA ARG A 50 -33.76 -1.46 -29.16
C ARG A 50 -33.66 -2.78 -29.93
N PRO A 51 -34.04 -2.90 -31.22
CA PRO A 51 -33.87 -4.15 -31.96
C PRO A 51 -32.41 -4.47 -32.28
N ALA A 52 -31.51 -3.49 -32.28
CA ALA A 52 -30.08 -3.67 -32.52
C ALA A 52 -29.26 -3.93 -31.23
N LEU A 53 -29.87 -3.75 -30.05
CA LEU A 53 -29.19 -3.98 -28.77
C LEU A 53 -28.94 -5.47 -28.52
N GLN A 54 -27.74 -5.77 -28.02
CA GLN A 54 -27.44 -7.08 -27.45
C GLN A 54 -28.08 -7.23 -26.05
N PRO A 55 -28.29 -8.47 -25.57
CA PRO A 55 -28.69 -8.72 -24.20
C PRO A 55 -27.76 -8.01 -23.20
N LEU A 56 -28.34 -7.52 -22.10
CA LEU A 56 -27.55 -6.95 -21.02
C LEU A 56 -26.56 -8.01 -20.51
N PRO A 57 -25.25 -7.72 -20.44
CA PRO A 57 -24.28 -8.64 -19.86
C PRO A 57 -24.70 -9.05 -18.45
N THR A 58 -24.57 -10.33 -18.13
CA THR A 58 -24.90 -10.87 -16.80
C THR A 58 -24.00 -10.32 -15.71
N GLU A 59 -22.77 -9.97 -16.07
CA GLU A 59 -21.79 -9.39 -15.16
C GLU A 59 -21.70 -7.87 -15.37
N PRO A 60 -21.72 -7.07 -14.29
CA PRO A 60 -21.55 -5.63 -14.39
C PRO A 60 -20.15 -5.30 -14.91
N TYR A 61 -20.04 -4.21 -15.65
CA TYR A 61 -18.74 -3.70 -16.09
C TYR A 61 -17.84 -3.39 -14.89
N VAL A 62 -16.64 -4.00 -14.87
CA VAL A 62 -15.63 -3.77 -13.84
C VAL A 62 -14.62 -2.76 -14.35
N TYR A 63 -14.68 -1.54 -13.83
CA TYR A 63 -13.64 -0.55 -14.05
C TYR A 63 -12.30 -1.07 -13.53
N ALA A 64 -11.26 -0.90 -14.35
CA ALA A 64 -9.92 -1.32 -14.03
C ALA A 64 -8.90 -0.29 -14.50
N GLU A 65 -7.95 0.01 -13.63
CA GLU A 65 -6.76 0.77 -13.97
C GLU A 65 -5.63 -0.20 -14.34
N TRP A 66 -4.81 0.19 -15.31
CA TRP A 66 -3.66 -0.58 -15.73
C TRP A 66 -2.38 0.14 -15.36
N LYS A 67 -1.45 -0.59 -14.75
CA LYS A 67 -0.17 -0.05 -14.33
C LYS A 67 0.94 -1.05 -14.57
N LYS A 68 2.07 -0.57 -15.10
CA LYS A 68 3.31 -1.35 -15.14
C LYS A 68 4.01 -1.33 -13.79
N ALA A 69 4.42 -2.50 -13.32
CA ALA A 69 5.16 -2.65 -12.07
C ALA A 69 6.35 -3.58 -12.27
N ARG A 70 7.51 -3.18 -11.74
CA ARG A 70 8.70 -4.03 -11.72
C ARG A 70 8.66 -4.94 -10.49
N VAL A 71 8.81 -6.24 -10.72
CA VAL A 71 8.91 -7.23 -9.65
C VAL A 71 10.22 -7.03 -8.91
N HIS A 72 10.12 -6.84 -7.60
CA HIS A 72 11.27 -6.58 -6.75
C HIS A 72 11.92 -7.90 -6.29
N ILE A 73 13.10 -7.81 -5.67
CA ILE A 73 13.91 -9.00 -5.28
C ILE A 73 13.24 -9.90 -4.24
N ASP A 74 12.24 -9.37 -3.56
CA ASP A 74 11.36 -10.06 -2.63
C ASP A 74 10.17 -10.69 -3.35
N TYR A 75 10.20 -10.84 -4.69
CA TYR A 75 9.13 -11.41 -5.53
C TYR A 75 7.76 -10.73 -5.38
N HIS A 76 7.74 -9.44 -5.00
CA HIS A 76 6.50 -8.66 -4.90
C HIS A 76 6.49 -7.44 -5.82
N VAL A 77 5.28 -7.07 -6.26
CA VAL A 77 4.97 -5.78 -6.89
C VAL A 77 4.32 -4.83 -5.89
N ALA A 78 4.62 -3.54 -6.01
CA ALA A 78 4.09 -2.52 -5.10
C ALA A 78 2.94 -1.75 -5.76
N ILE A 79 1.74 -1.86 -5.19
CA ILE A 79 0.53 -1.19 -5.66
C ILE A 79 -0.04 -0.37 -4.50
N GLU A 80 -0.10 0.94 -4.66
CA GLU A 80 -0.63 1.89 -3.66
C GLU A 80 -0.04 1.74 -2.24
N GLY A 81 1.21 1.27 -2.14
CA GLY A 81 1.89 1.04 -0.87
C GLY A 81 1.60 -0.32 -0.22
N HIS A 82 0.83 -1.20 -0.86
CA HIS A 82 0.70 -2.61 -0.51
C HIS A 82 1.55 -3.48 -1.45
N TYR A 83 2.02 -4.62 -0.98
CA TYR A 83 2.90 -5.52 -1.73
C TYR A 83 2.20 -6.84 -2.06
N TYR A 84 2.13 -7.19 -3.34
CA TYR A 84 1.48 -8.42 -3.81
C TYR A 84 2.51 -9.35 -4.43
N SER A 85 2.52 -10.61 -3.99
CA SER A 85 3.46 -11.62 -4.50
C SER A 85 3.17 -11.98 -5.96
N VAL A 86 4.22 -12.31 -6.69
CA VAL A 86 4.16 -12.93 -8.02
C VAL A 86 5.18 -14.06 -8.07
N PRO A 87 5.08 -15.02 -9.02
CA PRO A 87 6.04 -16.12 -9.11
C PRO A 87 7.49 -15.62 -9.11
N HIS A 88 8.34 -16.20 -8.25
CA HIS A 88 9.73 -15.75 -8.05
C HIS A 88 10.58 -15.72 -9.33
N ALA A 89 10.26 -16.55 -10.33
CA ALA A 89 10.91 -16.55 -11.64
C ALA A 89 10.81 -15.18 -12.36
N LEU A 90 9.88 -14.32 -11.95
CA LEU A 90 9.67 -12.99 -12.51
C LEU A 90 10.46 -11.90 -11.79
N ILE A 91 11.30 -12.21 -10.81
CA ILE A 91 12.16 -11.22 -10.14
C ILE A 91 12.89 -10.34 -11.18
N LYS A 92 12.87 -9.02 -10.95
CA LYS A 92 13.41 -7.95 -11.82
C LYS A 92 12.70 -7.76 -13.17
N ARG A 93 11.72 -8.60 -13.54
CA ARG A 93 10.90 -8.42 -14.74
C ARG A 93 9.83 -7.36 -14.50
N GLU A 94 9.32 -6.79 -15.59
CA GLU A 94 8.15 -5.90 -15.58
C GLU A 94 6.89 -6.73 -15.83
N VAL A 95 5.83 -6.41 -15.10
CA VAL A 95 4.50 -7.01 -15.26
C VAL A 95 3.46 -5.90 -15.41
N ASP A 96 2.41 -6.19 -16.16
CA ASP A 96 1.22 -5.35 -16.22
C ASP A 96 0.29 -5.73 -15.07
N VAL A 97 -0.18 -4.75 -14.32
CA VAL A 97 -1.05 -4.95 -13.17
C VAL A 97 -2.38 -4.31 -13.46
N ARG A 98 -3.43 -5.14 -13.48
CA ARG A 98 -4.81 -4.70 -13.56
C ARG A 98 -5.35 -4.52 -12.15
N ILE A 99 -5.78 -3.30 -11.86
CA ILE A 99 -6.21 -2.85 -10.54
C ILE A 99 -7.71 -2.58 -10.63
N THR A 100 -8.51 -3.43 -9.99
CA THR A 100 -9.96 -3.22 -9.88
C THR A 100 -10.31 -2.77 -8.47
N ARG A 101 -11.60 -2.53 -8.21
CA ARG A 101 -12.08 -2.20 -6.85
C ARG A 101 -11.66 -3.25 -5.82
N ASN A 102 -11.69 -4.53 -6.18
CA ASN A 102 -11.57 -5.64 -5.22
C ASN A 102 -10.39 -6.58 -5.51
N THR A 103 -9.75 -6.47 -6.68
CA THR A 103 -8.77 -7.45 -7.15
C THR A 103 -7.54 -6.78 -7.75
N ILE A 104 -6.38 -7.34 -7.47
CA ILE A 104 -5.10 -7.04 -8.11
C ILE A 104 -4.69 -8.25 -8.93
N GLU A 105 -4.67 -8.11 -10.25
CA GLU A 105 -4.23 -9.16 -11.17
C GLU A 105 -2.90 -8.75 -11.80
N CYS A 106 -1.91 -9.65 -11.81
CA CYS A 106 -0.62 -9.41 -12.45
C CYS A 106 -0.51 -10.26 -13.70
N PHE A 107 -0.04 -9.65 -14.78
CA PHE A 107 0.14 -10.25 -16.10
C PHE A 107 1.59 -10.11 -16.55
N HIS A 108 2.15 -11.20 -17.07
CA HIS A 108 3.45 -11.19 -17.72
C HIS A 108 3.28 -11.67 -19.16
N ARG A 109 3.58 -10.80 -20.13
CA ARG A 109 3.41 -11.08 -21.57
C ARG A 109 1.99 -11.54 -21.93
N GLY A 110 0.97 -10.85 -21.40
CA GLY A 110 -0.45 -11.15 -21.64
C GLY A 110 -1.04 -12.30 -20.83
N ASN A 111 -0.21 -13.11 -20.14
CA ASN A 111 -0.69 -14.21 -19.31
C ASN A 111 -0.85 -13.78 -17.85
N ARG A 112 -2.01 -14.07 -17.24
CA ARG A 112 -2.23 -13.79 -15.81
C ARG A 112 -1.37 -14.75 -14.98
N VAL A 113 -0.43 -14.20 -14.22
CA VAL A 113 0.53 -14.95 -13.39
C VAL A 113 0.18 -14.91 -11.90
N ALA A 114 -0.64 -13.95 -11.47
CA ALA A 114 -1.11 -13.86 -10.09
C ALA A 114 -2.45 -13.12 -10.01
N SER A 115 -3.26 -13.44 -9.00
CA SER A 115 -4.49 -12.73 -8.67
C SER A 115 -4.67 -12.68 -7.16
N HIS A 116 -4.94 -11.49 -6.61
CA HIS A 116 -5.04 -11.25 -5.18
C HIS A 116 -6.26 -10.40 -4.85
N VAL A 117 -6.86 -10.62 -3.68
CA VAL A 117 -7.82 -9.67 -3.10
C VAL A 117 -7.09 -8.36 -2.80
N ARG A 118 -7.65 -7.23 -3.24
CA ARG A 118 -7.09 -5.90 -3.00
C ARG A 118 -7.18 -5.55 -1.51
N SER A 119 -6.03 -5.18 -0.95
CA SER A 119 -5.88 -4.68 0.41
C SER A 119 -5.38 -3.23 0.38
N HIS A 120 -5.98 -2.40 1.22
CA HIS A 120 -5.59 -1.00 1.41
C HIS A 120 -4.61 -0.80 2.57
N GLN A 121 -4.15 -1.89 3.21
CA GLN A 121 -3.20 -1.81 4.32
C GLN A 121 -1.79 -1.48 3.84
N LYS A 122 -1.36 -0.22 3.99
CA LYS A 122 -0.04 0.23 3.55
C LYS A 122 1.09 -0.46 4.33
N GLY A 123 2.16 -0.82 3.62
CA GLY A 123 3.35 -1.48 4.18
C GLY A 123 3.18 -2.98 4.49
N ARG A 124 2.02 -3.56 4.18
CA ARG A 124 1.72 -4.99 4.36
C ARG A 124 1.86 -5.76 3.04
N HIS A 125 1.88 -7.08 3.18
CA HIS A 125 2.06 -8.00 2.06
C HIS A 125 0.85 -8.94 1.99
N THR A 126 0.40 -9.22 0.78
CA THR A 126 -0.45 -10.36 0.44
C THR A 126 0.41 -11.32 -0.36
N THR A 127 0.73 -12.44 0.27
CA THR A 127 1.70 -13.41 -0.25
C THR A 127 1.04 -14.76 -0.44
N ASP A 128 1.12 -15.29 -1.65
CA ASP A 128 0.81 -16.68 -1.96
C ASP A 128 2.08 -17.52 -1.73
N PRO A 129 2.01 -18.56 -0.87
CA PRO A 129 3.13 -19.49 -0.68
C PRO A 129 3.64 -20.13 -1.98
N GLY A 130 2.77 -20.41 -2.96
CA GLY A 130 3.15 -21.01 -4.25
C GLY A 130 3.99 -20.09 -5.14
N HIS A 131 4.04 -18.79 -4.84
CA HIS A 131 4.94 -17.86 -5.53
C HIS A 131 6.36 -17.90 -5.01
N MET A 132 6.57 -18.47 -3.81
CA MET A 132 7.90 -18.59 -3.22
C MET A 132 8.72 -19.69 -3.91
N PRO A 133 10.05 -19.56 -3.98
CA PRO A 133 10.90 -20.66 -4.43
C PRO A 133 10.86 -21.84 -3.44
N GLU A 134 10.69 -23.07 -3.93
CA GLU A 134 10.55 -24.31 -3.11
C GLU A 134 11.79 -24.63 -2.27
N SER A 135 12.96 -24.14 -2.66
CA SER A 135 14.15 -24.23 -1.82
C SER A 135 15.12 -23.12 -2.20
N HIS A 136 15.60 -22.42 -1.17
CA HIS A 136 16.59 -21.34 -1.25
C HIS A 136 17.99 -21.89 -1.59
N ARG A 137 18.14 -22.74 -2.61
CA ARG A 137 19.44 -23.36 -2.97
C ARG A 137 20.20 -22.64 -4.07
N GLN A 138 19.65 -21.61 -4.68
CA GLN A 138 20.38 -20.83 -5.67
C GLN A 138 20.16 -19.36 -5.36
N ALA A 139 21.05 -18.82 -4.53
CA ALA A 139 21.15 -17.42 -4.22
C ALA A 139 21.01 -16.59 -5.49
N GLY A 140 19.86 -15.95 -5.67
CA GLY A 140 19.78 -14.75 -6.48
C GLY A 140 20.74 -13.71 -5.91
N GLU A 141 21.04 -12.67 -6.68
CA GLU A 141 22.01 -11.63 -6.30
C GLU A 141 21.85 -11.06 -4.87
N TRP A 142 20.70 -11.21 -4.21
CA TRP A 142 20.43 -10.69 -2.86
C TRP A 142 20.03 -11.79 -1.88
N SER A 143 20.93 -12.09 -0.93
CA SER A 143 20.71 -13.00 0.19
C SER A 143 20.75 -12.24 1.53
N PRO A 144 20.19 -12.80 2.63
CA PRO A 144 20.31 -12.20 3.96
C PRO A 144 21.77 -11.94 4.35
N GLU A 145 22.67 -12.86 4.00
CA GLU A 145 24.10 -12.76 4.28
C GLU A 145 24.75 -11.60 3.53
N ARG A 146 24.30 -11.31 2.29
CA ARG A 146 24.78 -10.13 1.55
C ARG A 146 24.30 -8.82 2.19
N LEU A 147 23.05 -8.76 2.64
CA LEU A 147 22.51 -7.60 3.35
C LEU A 147 23.27 -7.37 4.66
N MET A 148 23.52 -8.44 5.42
CA MET A 148 24.30 -8.41 6.65
C MET A 148 25.75 -7.96 6.41
N ARG A 149 26.43 -8.49 5.38
CA ARG A 149 27.79 -8.06 5.02
C ARG A 149 27.86 -6.58 4.64
N TRP A 150 26.86 -6.07 3.92
CA TRP A 150 26.81 -4.64 3.60
C TRP A 150 26.57 -3.81 4.87
N ALA A 151 25.60 -4.19 5.70
CA ALA A 151 25.33 -3.51 6.97
C ALA A 151 26.58 -3.46 7.88
N ALA A 152 27.34 -4.56 7.94
CA ALA A 152 28.57 -4.64 8.72
C ALA A 152 29.69 -3.72 8.21
N ARG A 153 29.71 -3.37 6.91
CA ARG A 153 30.65 -2.38 6.36
C ARG A 153 30.33 -0.96 6.83
N THR A 154 29.06 -0.65 7.05
CA THR A 154 28.64 0.63 7.62
C THR A 154 28.95 0.70 9.11
N GLY A 155 28.64 -0.37 9.85
CA GLY A 155 29.05 -0.49 11.25
C GLY A 155 28.24 -1.53 12.06
N PRO A 156 28.65 -1.78 13.31
CA PRO A 156 28.06 -2.82 14.16
C PRO A 156 26.59 -2.55 14.54
N ALA A 157 26.20 -1.31 14.80
CA ALA A 157 24.82 -0.96 15.12
C ALA A 157 23.92 -1.13 13.90
N THR A 158 24.39 -0.74 12.71
CA THR A 158 23.67 -0.96 11.45
C THR A 158 23.48 -2.46 11.19
N ALA A 159 24.51 -3.29 11.39
CA ALA A 159 24.40 -4.74 11.26
C ALA A 159 23.37 -5.34 12.24
N LYS A 160 23.40 -4.94 13.52
CA LYS A 160 22.45 -5.39 14.53
C LYS A 160 21.02 -4.97 14.19
N LEU A 161 20.83 -3.74 13.69
CA LEU A 161 19.50 -3.26 13.30
C LEU A 161 18.94 -4.06 12.11
N ILE A 162 19.74 -4.31 11.09
CA ILE A 162 19.32 -5.10 9.91
C ILE A 162 18.97 -6.53 10.32
N GLN A 163 19.73 -7.14 11.24
CA GLN A 163 19.40 -8.45 11.81
C GLN A 163 18.03 -8.44 12.50
N THR A 164 17.77 -7.45 13.35
CA THR A 164 16.47 -7.29 14.04
C THR A 164 15.32 -7.13 13.03
N VAL A 165 15.52 -6.33 11.98
CA VAL A 165 14.50 -6.13 10.94
C VAL A 165 14.20 -7.41 10.17
N LEU A 166 15.23 -8.17 9.78
CA LEU A 166 15.07 -9.46 9.09
C LEU A 166 14.32 -10.49 9.97
N GLY A 167 14.60 -10.52 11.27
CA GLY A 167 13.93 -11.41 12.24
C GLY A 167 12.51 -10.98 12.62
N SER A 168 12.12 -9.73 12.37
CA SER A 168 10.80 -9.20 12.74
C SER A 168 9.64 -9.73 11.87
N ARG A 169 9.94 -10.40 10.75
CA ARG A 169 8.96 -10.89 9.78
C ARG A 169 8.99 -12.41 9.73
N LYS A 170 7.83 -13.04 9.48
CA LYS A 170 7.73 -14.49 9.27
C LYS A 170 8.66 -14.99 8.17
N HIS A 171 8.83 -14.19 7.11
CA HIS A 171 9.74 -14.48 6.00
C HIS A 171 10.73 -13.31 5.82
N PRO A 172 12.04 -13.55 5.87
CA PRO A 172 13.07 -12.50 5.75
C PRO A 172 12.94 -11.64 4.49
N GLN A 173 12.48 -12.23 3.38
CA GLN A 173 12.31 -11.55 2.09
C GLN A 173 11.34 -10.37 2.18
N GLN A 174 10.32 -10.46 3.04
CA GLN A 174 9.37 -9.36 3.28
C GLN A 174 10.03 -8.15 3.97
N ALA A 175 11.21 -8.35 4.59
CA ALA A 175 11.98 -7.28 5.21
C ALA A 175 13.03 -6.68 4.27
N TYR A 176 13.29 -7.29 3.10
CA TYR A 176 14.37 -6.87 2.19
C TYR A 176 14.19 -5.44 1.71
N ARG A 177 12.97 -5.01 1.40
CA ARG A 177 12.70 -3.61 0.99
C ARG A 177 13.07 -2.63 2.09
N SER A 178 12.73 -2.94 3.34
CA SER A 178 13.08 -2.11 4.49
C SER A 178 14.59 -2.08 4.71
N CYS A 179 15.25 -3.23 4.67
CA CYS A 179 16.71 -3.32 4.82
C CYS A 179 17.44 -2.50 3.74
N LEU A 180 17.08 -2.68 2.47
CA LEU A 180 17.65 -1.92 1.36
C LEU A 180 17.34 -0.43 1.46
N GLY A 181 16.15 -0.06 1.93
CA GLY A 181 15.78 1.33 2.19
C GLY A 181 16.71 1.97 3.22
N ILE A 182 16.94 1.28 4.34
CA ILE A 182 17.82 1.75 5.42
C ILE A 182 19.25 1.89 4.91
N LEU A 183 19.81 0.87 4.24
CA LEU A 183 21.17 0.91 3.71
C LEU A 183 21.36 2.00 2.64
N ARG A 184 20.30 2.38 1.91
CA ARG A 184 20.34 3.50 0.95
C ARG A 184 20.42 4.87 1.63
N LEU A 185 19.98 5.01 2.89
CA LEU A 185 20.12 6.27 3.64
C LEU A 185 21.60 6.61 3.85
N GLY A 186 22.50 5.62 3.97
CA GLY A 186 23.93 5.84 4.08
C GLY A 186 24.52 6.56 2.87
N LYS A 187 23.97 6.32 1.67
CA LYS A 187 24.37 7.07 0.47
C LYS A 187 23.94 8.53 0.48
N ALA A 188 22.84 8.85 1.17
CA ALA A 188 22.27 10.19 1.20
C ALA A 188 22.82 11.04 2.37
N TYR A 189 23.05 10.41 3.51
CA TYR A 189 23.43 11.09 4.76
C TYR A 189 24.86 10.77 5.23
N GLY A 190 25.54 9.80 4.62
CA GLY A 190 26.84 9.29 5.05
C GLY A 190 26.73 8.05 5.93
N ASP A 191 27.72 7.17 5.83
CA ASP A 191 27.75 5.90 6.57
C ASP A 191 27.91 6.11 8.09
N GLU A 192 28.68 7.12 8.51
CA GLU A 192 28.86 7.47 9.93
C GLU A 192 27.55 7.92 10.59
N ARG A 193 26.81 8.81 9.91
CA ARG A 193 25.51 9.30 10.39
C ARG A 193 24.48 8.18 10.42
N LEU A 194 24.47 7.31 9.40
CA LEU A 194 23.61 6.13 9.40
C LEU A 194 23.91 5.21 10.59
N GLU A 195 25.17 4.97 10.90
CA GLU A 195 25.59 4.14 12.04
C GLU A 195 25.15 4.75 13.39
N ALA A 196 25.32 6.06 13.57
CA ALA A 196 24.84 6.77 14.75
C ALA A 196 23.30 6.73 14.88
N ALA A 197 22.59 6.91 13.77
CA ALA A 197 21.13 6.81 13.72
C ALA A 197 20.64 5.38 14.06
N CYS A 198 21.30 4.35 13.52
CA CYS A 198 21.01 2.96 13.85
C CYS A 198 21.23 2.65 15.33
N ARG A 199 22.30 3.19 15.93
CA ARG A 199 22.57 3.05 17.36
C ARG A 199 21.46 3.68 18.21
N ARG A 200 21.06 4.92 17.90
CA ARG A 200 19.94 5.59 18.57
C ARG A 200 18.63 4.83 18.40
N ALA A 201 18.34 4.35 17.20
CA ALA A 201 17.13 3.58 16.91
C ALA A 201 17.07 2.26 17.70
N LEU A 202 18.20 1.58 17.90
CA LEU A 202 18.29 0.36 18.71
C LEU A 202 18.03 0.66 20.19
N THR A 203 18.60 1.73 20.75
CA THR A 203 18.35 2.15 22.13
C THR A 203 16.87 2.46 22.37
N LEU A 204 16.22 3.13 21.40
CA LEU A 204 14.80 3.47 21.47
C LEU A 204 13.85 2.31 21.08
N GLY A 205 14.37 1.12 20.76
CA GLY A 205 13.56 -0.02 20.30
C GLY A 205 12.83 0.21 18.96
N SER A 206 13.19 1.24 18.19
CA SER A 206 12.45 1.72 17.03
C SER A 206 13.15 1.38 15.71
N CYS A 207 13.13 0.10 15.33
CA CYS A 207 13.85 -0.42 14.16
C CYS A 207 13.12 -0.26 12.80
N ARG A 208 12.25 0.75 12.64
CA ARG A 208 11.50 0.97 11.39
C ARG A 208 12.25 1.95 10.49
N TYR A 209 12.18 1.75 9.17
CA TYR A 209 12.76 2.67 8.18
C TYR A 209 12.39 4.14 8.45
N LYS A 210 11.10 4.43 8.67
CA LYS A 210 10.62 5.81 8.94
C LYS A 210 11.24 6.42 10.21
N SER A 211 11.54 5.60 11.21
CA SER A 211 12.18 6.06 12.44
C SER A 211 13.62 6.48 12.17
N ILE A 212 14.37 5.69 11.40
CA ILE A 212 15.76 6.02 11.02
C ILE A 212 15.78 7.24 10.09
N GLU A 213 14.90 7.29 9.10
CA GLU A 213 14.75 8.44 8.21
C GLU A 213 14.42 9.73 9.00
N SER A 214 13.54 9.64 10.00
CA SER A 214 13.21 10.76 10.89
C SER A 214 14.41 11.19 11.73
N ILE A 215 15.13 10.23 12.34
CA ILE A 215 16.36 10.51 13.12
C ILE A 215 17.36 11.30 12.28
N LEU A 216 17.66 10.82 11.07
CA LEU A 216 18.62 11.47 10.15
C LEU A 216 18.13 12.83 9.66
N LYS A 217 16.84 12.95 9.33
CA LYS A 217 16.24 14.20 8.85
C LYS A 217 16.29 15.31 9.90
N HIS A 218 16.06 14.96 11.17
CA HIS A 218 16.06 15.91 12.28
C HIS A 218 17.41 16.01 13.01
N ARG A 219 18.47 15.38 12.48
CA ARG A 219 19.82 15.35 13.07
C ARG A 219 19.84 14.86 14.51
N LEU A 220 18.92 13.97 14.85
CA LEU A 220 18.88 13.35 16.17
C LEU A 220 20.08 12.41 16.36
N ASP A 221 20.69 11.92 15.29
CA ASP A 221 21.92 11.13 15.33
C ASP A 221 23.13 11.89 15.91
N GLU A 222 23.12 13.23 15.88
CA GLU A 222 24.22 14.09 16.38
C GLU A 222 24.03 14.49 17.86
N GLN A 223 22.85 14.22 18.43
CA GLN A 223 22.55 14.57 19.81
C GLN A 223 23.03 13.48 20.78
N PRO A 224 23.41 13.86 22.02
CA PRO A 224 23.72 12.88 23.05
C PRO A 224 22.52 11.96 23.27
N LEU A 225 22.77 10.66 23.29
CA LEU A 225 21.76 9.68 23.68
C LEU A 225 21.38 10.00 25.12
N GLU A 226 20.12 10.36 25.37
CA GLU A 226 19.62 10.42 26.73
C GLU A 226 19.77 9.01 27.31
N GLU A 227 20.70 8.85 28.25
CA GLU A 227 20.74 7.65 29.07
C GLU A 227 19.35 7.53 29.70
N GLN A 228 18.71 6.38 29.51
CA GLN A 228 17.58 6.02 30.34
C GLN A 228 18.14 5.96 31.76
N GLN A 229 18.09 7.07 32.49
CA GLN A 229 18.23 7.07 33.92
C GLN A 229 17.09 6.18 34.39
N GLU A 230 17.44 4.95 34.80
CA GLU A 230 16.62 4.25 35.77
C GLU A 230 16.48 5.23 36.94
N LEU A 231 15.34 5.91 36.99
CA LEU A 231 14.95 6.65 38.17
C LEU A 231 14.95 5.61 39.28
N ALA A 232 15.97 5.65 40.14
CA ALA A 232 16.03 4.81 41.31
C ALA A 232 14.72 5.02 42.06
N LEU A 233 13.85 4.01 42.05
CA LEU A 233 12.62 4.05 42.79
C LEU A 233 13.01 4.28 44.25
N PRO A 234 12.51 5.33 44.92
CA PRO A 234 12.82 5.53 46.32
C PRO A 234 12.38 4.28 47.08
N ASN A 235 13.32 3.68 47.84
CA ASN A 235 13.09 2.44 48.60
C ASN A 235 11.93 2.57 49.61
N SER A 236 11.51 3.80 49.92
CA SER A 236 10.37 4.12 50.75
C SER A 236 9.46 5.13 50.02
N HIS A 237 8.19 4.78 49.87
CA HIS A 237 7.14 5.70 49.46
C HIS A 237 6.04 5.68 50.51
N ASP A 238 5.55 6.84 50.93
CA ASP A 238 4.47 7.00 51.93
C ASP A 238 3.18 6.24 51.60
N ASN A 239 3.00 5.81 50.35
CA ASN A 239 1.84 5.05 49.87
C ASN A 239 2.03 3.53 49.95
N ILE A 240 3.23 3.04 50.28
CA ILE A 240 3.51 1.61 50.47
C ILE A 240 3.30 1.30 51.96
N ARG A 241 2.11 0.79 52.30
CA ARG A 241 1.80 0.39 53.67
C ARG A 241 2.40 -0.98 53.94
N GLY A 242 3.32 -1.04 54.90
CA GLY A 242 3.98 -2.28 55.32
C GLY A 242 3.03 -3.26 56.01
N PRO A 243 3.49 -4.49 56.27
CA PRO A 243 2.69 -5.56 56.90
C PRO A 243 2.03 -5.14 58.23
N ALA A 244 2.67 -4.23 58.96
CA ALA A 244 2.19 -3.71 60.23
C ALA A 244 0.91 -2.84 60.14
N TYR A 245 0.48 -2.43 58.95
CA TYR A 245 -0.73 -1.63 58.78
C TYR A 245 -2.03 -2.45 58.83
N TYR A 246 -1.96 -3.77 58.63
CA TYR A 246 -3.13 -4.65 58.52
C TYR A 246 -3.44 -5.44 59.80
N HIS A 247 -2.97 -4.98 60.96
CA HIS A 247 -3.25 -5.59 62.26
C HIS A 247 -4.32 -4.84 63.05
#